data_AF-A0A970J590-F1
#
_entry.id   AF-A0A970J590-F1
#
_cell.length_a   1.000
_cell.length_b   1.000
_cell.length_c   1.000
_cell.angle_alpha   90.00
_cell.angle_beta   90.00
_cell.angle_gamma   90.00
#
_symmetry.space_group_name_H-M   'P 1'
#
loop_
_entity.id
_entity.type
_entity.pdbx_description
1 polymer ?
#
loop_
_entity_poly.entity_id
_entity_poly.type
_entity_poly.pdbx_seq_one_letter_code
_entity_poly.pdbx_strand_id
1 'polypeptide(L)' 'MTKRVDSVDWTLLVGYSREEAEEVLQEEEVNWEVVITSPPRKQADEEELRVIAVQVLENKVRLICASPDWSVN' A
#
# COMPACT_ATOMS: atom_id res chain seq x y z
N MET A 1 -19.85 8.44 10.69
CA MET A 1 -20.15 8.67 9.27
C MET A 1 -18.99 8.09 8.50
N THR A 2 -19.16 6.99 7.75
CA THR A 2 -18.07 6.41 6.97
C THR A 2 -17.74 7.37 5.83
N LYS A 3 -16.53 7.95 5.83
CA LYS A 3 -16.05 8.72 4.67
C LYS A 3 -16.12 7.83 3.43
N ARG A 4 -16.59 8.38 2.30
CA ARG A 4 -16.54 7.63 1.04
C ARG A 4 -15.08 7.49 0.65
N VAL A 5 -14.60 6.25 0.54
CA VAL A 5 -13.20 5.96 0.21
C VAL A 5 -12.79 6.67 -1.09
N ASP A 6 -13.71 6.76 -2.07
CA ASP A 6 -13.48 7.42 -3.37
C ASP A 6 -13.36 8.95 -3.32
N SER A 7 -13.63 9.59 -2.17
CA SER A 7 -13.57 11.05 -2.04
C SER A 7 -12.16 11.61 -1.83
N VAL A 8 -11.19 10.74 -1.57
CA VAL A 8 -9.79 11.08 -1.32
C VAL A 8 -8.92 10.43 -2.39
N ASP A 9 -7.93 11.16 -2.89
CA ASP A 9 -6.92 10.62 -3.80
C ASP A 9 -5.84 9.86 -3.01
N TRP A 10 -6.05 8.55 -2.85
CA TRP A 10 -5.12 7.67 -2.15
C TRP A 10 -3.83 7.37 -2.92
N THR A 11 -3.71 7.79 -4.19
CA THR A 11 -2.47 7.59 -4.96
C THR A 11 -1.29 8.37 -4.38
N LEU A 12 -1.56 9.37 -3.52
CA LEU A 12 -0.56 10.11 -2.76
C LEU A 12 0.25 9.24 -1.78
N LEU A 13 -0.25 8.05 -1.43
CA LEU A 13 0.47 7.09 -0.58
C LEU A 13 1.60 6.35 -1.33
N VAL A 14 1.66 6.45 -2.67
CA VAL A 14 2.75 5.82 -3.44
C VAL A 14 4.10 6.40 -3.02
N GLY A 15 5.04 5.52 -2.69
CA GLY A 15 6.37 5.87 -2.19
C GLY A 15 6.49 5.86 -0.66
N TYR A 16 5.37 5.86 0.08
CA TYR A 16 5.38 5.73 1.53
C TYR A 16 5.87 4.33 1.91
N SER A 17 6.48 4.19 3.09
CA SER A 17 6.64 2.86 3.68
C SER A 17 5.28 2.24 3.95
N ARG A 18 5.25 0.91 4.07
CA ARG A 18 4.03 0.22 4.49
C ARG A 18 3.48 0.82 5.78
N GLU A 19 4.31 1.00 6.80
CA GLU A 19 3.91 1.50 8.12
C GLU A 19 3.30 2.91 8.03
N GLU A 20 3.99 3.86 7.38
CA GLU A 20 3.48 5.23 7.19
C GLU A 20 2.13 5.25 6.46
N ALA A 21 1.92 4.39 5.47
CA ALA A 21 0.67 4.33 4.73
C ALA A 21 -0.48 3.70 5.57
N GLU A 22 -0.18 2.67 6.37
CA GLU A 22 -1.14 2.06 7.29
C GLU A 22 -1.57 3.05 8.39
N GLU A 23 -0.64 3.86 8.92
CA GLU A 23 -0.94 4.92 9.88
C GLU A 23 -1.93 5.95 9.32
N VAL A 24 -1.70 6.44 8.10
CA VAL A 24 -2.60 7.41 7.44
C VAL A 24 -4.00 6.82 7.24
N LEU A 25 -4.10 5.57 6.79
CA LEU A 25 -5.40 4.91 6.58
C LEU A 25 -6.14 4.65 7.90
N GLN A 26 -5.40 4.35 8.97
CA GLN A 26 -5.93 4.19 10.32
C GLN A 26 -6.45 5.51 10.90
N GLU A 27 -5.74 6.63 10.72
CA GLU A 27 -6.17 7.96 11.14
C GLU A 27 -7.44 8.43 10.43
N GLU A 28 -7.59 8.06 9.15
CA GLU A 28 -8.74 8.41 8.33
C GLU A 28 -9.95 7.47 8.51
N GLU A 29 -9.85 6.48 9.42
CA GLU A 29 -10.86 5.46 9.67
C GLU A 29 -11.29 4.69 8.40
N VAL A 30 -10.34 4.44 7.50
CA VAL A 30 -10.55 3.73 6.23
C VAL A 30 -10.18 2.27 6.41
N ASN A 31 -10.95 1.33 5.85
CA ASN A 31 -10.53 -0.07 5.82
C ASN A 31 -9.46 -0.27 4.75
N TRP A 32 -8.46 -1.12 5.01
CA TRP A 32 -7.45 -1.45 4.02
C TRP A 32 -7.09 -2.92 3.97
N GLU A 33 -6.39 -3.30 2.91
CA GLU A 33 -5.65 -4.56 2.82
C GLU A 33 -4.30 -4.33 2.16
N VAL A 34 -3.31 -5.15 2.54
CA VAL A 34 -1.96 -5.09 1.99
C VAL A 34 -1.72 -6.28 1.09
N VAL A 35 -1.28 -6.04 -0.14
CA VAL A 35 -0.79 -7.05 -1.07
C VAL A 35 0.70 -6.83 -1.27
N ILE A 36 1.50 -7.80 -0.84
CA ILE A 36 2.95 -7.77 -1.04
C ILE A 36 3.27 -8.49 -2.34
N THR A 37 4.08 -7.85 -3.19
CA THR A 37 4.65 -8.46 -4.39
C THR A 37 6.17 -8.41 -4.33
N SER A 38 6.81 -9.36 -4.99
CA SER A 38 8.27 -9.52 -4.98
C SER A 38 8.75 -10.02 -6.34
N PRO A 39 10.01 -9.72 -6.71
CA PRO A 39 10.61 -10.29 -7.91
C PRO A 39 10.64 -11.83 -7.83
N PRO A 40 10.62 -12.52 -8.98
CA PRO A 40 10.74 -13.97 -9.01
C PRO A 40 12.00 -14.43 -8.25
N ARG A 41 11.84 -15.44 -7.39
CA ARG A 41 12.92 -16.04 -6.58
C ARG A 41 13.52 -15.11 -5.51
N LYS A 42 12.95 -13.93 -5.27
CA LYS A 42 13.27 -13.07 -4.13
C LYS A 42 12.13 -13.06 -3.12
N GLN A 43 12.46 -12.99 -1.84
CA GLN A 43 11.49 -12.68 -0.80
C GLN A 43 11.41 -11.16 -0.63
N ALA A 44 10.23 -10.66 -0.27
CA ALA A 44 10.11 -9.28 0.16
C ALA A 44 10.85 -9.11 1.49
N ASP A 45 11.66 -8.07 1.58
CA ASP A 45 12.11 -7.52 2.85
C ASP A 45 10.95 -6.66 3.40
N GLU A 46 10.40 -7.09 4.55
CA GLU A 46 9.28 -6.40 5.21
C GLU A 46 9.65 -5.00 5.70
N GLU A 47 10.92 -4.78 6.08
CA GLU A 47 11.41 -3.50 6.59
C GLU A 47 11.59 -2.47 5.47
N GLU A 48 11.78 -2.93 4.23
CA GLU A 48 11.98 -2.07 3.06
C GLU A 48 10.72 -1.92 2.19
N LEU A 49 9.57 -2.47 2.60
CA LEU A 49 8.35 -2.40 1.81
C LEU A 49 7.91 -0.95 1.57
N ARG A 50 7.74 -0.61 0.29
CA ARG A 50 7.18 0.66 -0.17
C ARG A 50 5.89 0.42 -0.93
N VAL A 51 4.93 1.33 -0.78
CA VAL A 51 3.71 1.35 -1.60
C VAL A 51 4.11 1.71 -3.03
N ILE A 52 3.88 0.79 -3.97
CA ILE A 52 4.18 1.00 -5.40
C ILE A 52 2.92 1.27 -6.23
N ALA A 53 1.76 0.92 -5.69
CA ALA A 53 0.46 1.21 -6.29
C ALA A 53 -0.65 1.16 -5.23
N VAL A 54 -1.74 1.85 -5.52
CA VAL A 54 -2.93 1.88 -4.68
C VAL A 54 -4.14 1.56 -5.55
N GLN A 55 -5.04 0.72 -5.04
CA GLN A 55 -6.32 0.43 -5.67
C GLN A 55 -7.45 0.80 -4.73
N VAL A 56 -8.39 1.61 -5.21
CA VAL A 56 -9.61 1.92 -4.48
C VAL A 56 -10.66 0.87 -4.85
N LEU A 57 -11.15 0.15 -3.83
CA LEU A 57 -12.23 -0.83 -3.94
C LEU A 57 -13.48 -0.23 -3.28
N GLU A 58 -14.66 -0.84 -3.52
CA GLU A 58 -15.96 -0.29 -3.09
C GLU A 58 -16.04 0.14 -1.61
N ASN A 59 -15.27 -0.48 -0.70
CA ASN A 59 -15.30 -0.18 0.73
C ASN A 59 -13.92 -0.18 1.42
N LYS A 60 -12.81 -0.26 0.66
CA LYS A 60 -11.46 -0.31 1.22
C LYS A 60 -10.40 0.14 0.23
N VAL A 61 -9.24 0.50 0.76
CA VAL A 61 -8.04 0.78 -0.02
C VAL A 61 -7.14 -0.46 -0.02
N ARG A 62 -6.70 -0.91 -1.19
CA ARG A 62 -5.64 -1.93 -1.29
C ARG A 62 -4.31 -1.25 -1.55
N LEU A 63 -3.38 -1.43 -0.62
CA LEU A 63 -1.98 -1.05 -0.77
C LEU A 63 -1.23 -2.19 -1.45
N ILE A 64 -0.59 -1.91 -2.57
CA ILE A 64 0.32 -2.84 -3.23
C ILE A 64 1.74 -2.44 -2.85
N CYS A 65 2.40 -3.29 -2.09
CA CYS A 65 3.74 -3.03 -1.55
C CYS A 65 4.77 -3.93 -2.20
N ALA A 66 5.98 -3.42 -2.40
CA ALA A 66 7.13 -4.19 -2.85
C ALA A 66 8.41 -3.66 -2.23
N SER A 67 9.42 -4.54 -2.12
CA SER A 67 10.77 -4.10 -1.78
C SER A 67 11.39 -3.35 -2.97
N PRO A 68 12.36 -2.44 -2.75
CA PRO A 68 12.88 -1.56 -3.80
C PRO A 68 13.72 -2.31 -4.85
N ASP A 69 14.41 -3.37 -4.46
CA ASP A 69 15.26 -4.14 -5.37
C ASP A 69 14.46 -5.10 -6.25
N TRP A 70 14.20 -4.67 -7.49
CA TRP A 70 13.55 -5.45 -8.54
C TRP A 70 14.51 -6.06 -9.57
N SER A 71 15.82 -6.07 -9.30
CA SER A 71 16.78 -6.69 -10.22
C SER A 71 16.49 -8.19 -10.38
N VAL A 72 16.57 -8.70 -11.62
CA VAL A 72 16.47 -10.13 -11.93
C VAL A 72 17.84 -10.58 -12.40
N ASN A 73 18.53 -11.40 -11.59
CA ASN A 73 19.83 -11.98 -11.91
C ASN A 73 19.69 -13.43 -12.37
#